data_AF-A0A4P8XPI5-F1
#
_entry.id   AF-A0A4P8XPI5-F1
#
_cell.length_a   1.000
_cell.length_b   1.000
_cell.length_c   1.000
_cell.angle_alpha   90.00
_cell.angle_beta   90.00
_cell.angle_gamma   90.00
#
_symmetry.space_group_name_H-M   'P 1'
#
loop_
_entity.id
_entity.type
_entity.pdbx_description
1 polymer ?
#
loop_
_entity_poly.entity_id
_entity_poly.type
_entity_poly.pdbx_seq_one_letter_code
_entity_poly.pdbx_strand_id
1 'polypeptide(L)'
;MVTLKSRAEIEETRKAGRIVAAFHQAVSDLIVPGVTTLDIEAFALRFLKEKGAKAAIVGNRIGDVMHAVQSHAEQHGFSVVRDLLGHGIGREMHEEPNYPHVGRPGRGFRLKEGMVMTIEPMINAGTAVMTVDADGWTARTADGSLSAQYEHTIAITADGPIILTTMSHPANSLF
;
A
#
# COMPACT_ATOMS: atom_id res chain seq x y z
N MET A 1 -4.87 -17.76 -10.22
CA MET A 1 -6.29 -17.36 -10.25
C MET A 1 -6.52 -16.49 -9.04
N VAL A 2 -7.03 -15.25 -9.18
CA VAL A 2 -7.26 -14.37 -8.02
C VAL A 2 -8.45 -14.88 -7.22
N THR A 3 -8.25 -15.13 -5.93
CA THR A 3 -9.31 -15.53 -5.00
C THR A 3 -10.17 -14.31 -4.64
N LEU A 4 -11.47 -14.35 -4.97
CA LEU A 4 -12.43 -13.33 -4.53
C LEU A 4 -12.97 -13.69 -3.15
N LYS A 5 -12.90 -12.75 -2.22
CA LYS A 5 -13.34 -12.91 -0.84
C LYS A 5 -14.82 -12.59 -0.73
N SER A 6 -15.53 -13.39 0.07
CA SER A 6 -16.90 -13.11 0.49
C SER A 6 -16.95 -11.90 1.42
N ARG A 7 -18.15 -11.34 1.62
CA ARG A 7 -18.36 -10.24 2.59
C ARG A 7 -17.92 -10.61 4.01
N ALA A 8 -18.14 -11.85 4.42
CA ALA A 8 -17.72 -12.33 5.74
C ALA A 8 -16.19 -12.36 5.86
N GLU A 9 -15.49 -12.88 4.85
CA GLU A 9 -14.02 -12.90 4.81
C GLU A 9 -13.45 -11.48 4.82
N ILE A 10 -14.06 -10.52 4.10
CA ILE A 10 -13.64 -9.11 4.13
C ILE A 10 -13.78 -8.50 5.54
N GLU A 11 -14.86 -8.82 6.26
CA GLU A 11 -15.05 -8.30 7.63
C GLU A 11 -14.03 -8.90 8.61
N GLU A 12 -13.65 -10.17 8.46
CA GLU A 12 -12.58 -10.76 9.26
C GLU A 12 -11.22 -10.10 8.98
N THR A 13 -10.88 -9.86 7.71
CA THR A 13 -9.67 -9.11 7.36
C THR A 13 -9.71 -7.69 7.91
N ARG A 14 -10.88 -7.04 7.95
CA ARG A 14 -11.04 -5.71 8.59
C ARG A 14 -10.71 -5.75 10.08
N LYS A 15 -11.16 -6.77 10.81
CA LYS A 15 -10.85 -6.92 12.25
C LYS A 15 -9.35 -7.09 12.47
N ALA A 16 -8.70 -7.95 11.68
CA ALA A 16 -7.25 -8.13 11.73
C ALA A 16 -6.49 -6.83 11.39
N GLY A 17 -6.92 -6.13 10.34
CA GLY A 17 -6.32 -4.88 9.91
C GLY A 17 -6.37 -3.77 10.97
N ARG A 18 -7.44 -3.70 11.76
CA ARG A 18 -7.54 -2.77 12.91
C ARG A 18 -6.50 -3.05 13.99
N ILE A 19 -6.18 -4.33 14.25
CA ILE A 19 -5.17 -4.71 15.24
C ILE A 19 -3.78 -4.29 14.77
N VAL A 20 -3.47 -4.53 13.49
CA VAL A 20 -2.20 -4.10 12.88
C VAL A 20 -2.07 -2.57 12.92
N ALA A 21 -3.14 -1.84 12.59
CA ALA A 21 -3.16 -0.39 12.64
C ALA A 21 -2.92 0.15 14.07
N ALA A 22 -3.54 -0.48 15.09
CA ALA A 22 -3.32 -0.11 16.48
C ALA A 22 -1.87 -0.39 16.95
N PHE A 23 -1.26 -1.49 16.47
CA PHE A 23 0.15 -1.78 16.73
C PHE A 23 1.07 -0.73 16.09
N HIS A 24 0.78 -0.31 14.84
CA HIS A 24 1.53 0.74 14.15
C HIS A 24 1.50 2.06 14.94
N GLN A 25 0.35 2.47 15.48
CA GLN A 25 0.24 3.65 16.34
C GLN A 25 1.11 3.55 17.59
N ALA A 26 1.04 2.43 18.30
CA ALA A 26 1.78 2.22 19.53
C ALA A 26 3.31 2.26 19.31
N VAL A 27 3.78 1.83 18.13
CA VAL A 27 5.20 1.90 17.75
C VAL A 27 5.58 3.31 17.27
N SER A 28 4.67 4.03 16.60
CA SER A 28 4.89 5.41 16.14
C SER A 28 5.22 6.36 17.31
N ASP A 29 4.53 6.21 18.44
CA ASP A 29 4.72 7.03 19.65
C ASP A 29 6.10 6.84 20.32
N LEU A 30 6.88 5.86 19.87
CA LEU A 30 8.22 5.54 20.38
C LEU A 30 9.36 6.16 19.54
N ILE A 31 9.06 6.90 18.46
CA ILE A 31 10.04 7.45 17.50
C ILE A 31 10.21 8.97 17.69
N VAL A 32 11.45 9.45 17.85
CA VAL A 32 11.83 10.86 18.10
C VAL A 32 13.11 11.24 17.29
N PRO A 33 13.58 12.51 17.21
CA PRO A 33 13.23 13.54 16.20
C PRO A 33 14.16 13.68 14.96
N GLY A 34 13.64 14.24 13.85
CA GLY A 34 14.40 14.74 12.66
C GLY A 34 13.57 14.97 11.37
N VAL A 35 12.68 14.04 11.03
CA VAL A 35 11.46 14.13 10.19
C VAL A 35 10.63 12.95 10.69
N THR A 36 9.33 13.10 10.92
CA THR A 36 8.58 12.04 11.59
C THR A 36 8.14 10.97 10.59
N THR A 37 8.23 9.70 10.95
CA THR A 37 7.52 8.62 10.23
C THR A 37 6.02 8.88 10.16
N LEU A 38 5.49 9.67 11.10
CA LEU A 38 4.12 10.19 11.12
C LEU A 38 3.84 11.18 9.96
N ASP A 39 4.80 12.00 9.53
CA ASP A 39 4.65 12.88 8.36
C ASP A 39 4.51 12.05 7.07
N ILE A 40 5.22 10.92 7.02
CA ILE A 40 5.18 9.93 5.93
C ILE A 40 3.87 9.14 5.96
N GLU A 41 3.41 8.71 7.14
CA GLU A 41 2.09 8.10 7.32
C GLU A 41 0.98 9.07 6.88
N ALA A 42 1.03 10.32 7.32
CA ALA A 42 0.04 11.32 6.97
C ALA A 42 0.05 11.61 5.45
N PHE A 43 1.22 11.59 4.80
CA PHE A 43 1.33 11.68 3.35
C PHE A 43 0.76 10.43 2.65
N ALA A 44 1.12 9.23 3.09
CA ALA A 44 0.63 7.98 2.50
C ALA A 44 -0.90 7.85 2.63
N LEU A 45 -1.44 8.21 3.80
CA LEU A 45 -2.88 8.27 4.06
C LEU A 45 -3.58 9.28 3.15
N ARG A 46 -3.05 10.52 3.03
CA ARG A 46 -3.60 11.53 2.11
C ARG A 46 -3.53 11.08 0.66
N PHE A 47 -2.39 10.54 0.25
CA PHE A 47 -2.15 10.08 -1.12
C PHE A 47 -3.12 8.94 -1.51
N LEU A 48 -3.25 7.92 -0.66
CA LEU A 48 -4.20 6.83 -0.88
C LEU A 48 -5.64 7.32 -0.87
N LYS A 49 -6.02 8.20 0.06
CA LYS A 49 -7.38 8.73 0.15
C LYS A 49 -7.76 9.62 -1.04
N GLU A 50 -6.84 10.42 -1.55
CA GLU A 50 -7.13 11.44 -2.57
C GLU A 50 -6.90 10.97 -4.00
N LYS A 51 -5.90 10.11 -4.23
CA LYS A 51 -5.40 9.73 -5.55
C LYS A 51 -5.52 8.23 -5.81
N GLY A 52 -5.05 7.39 -4.88
CA GLY A 52 -5.07 5.93 -5.03
C GLY A 52 -6.48 5.33 -5.03
N ALA A 53 -7.31 5.71 -4.06
CA ALA A 53 -8.67 5.20 -3.89
C ALA A 53 -9.60 5.57 -5.06
N LYS A 54 -9.41 6.73 -5.69
CA LYS A 54 -10.18 7.13 -6.88
C LYS A 54 -9.90 6.23 -8.09
N ALA A 55 -8.66 5.73 -8.19
CA ALA A 55 -8.28 4.80 -9.24
C ALA A 55 -8.66 3.34 -8.90
N ALA A 56 -8.75 3.00 -7.61
CA ALA A 56 -9.03 1.66 -7.11
C ALA A 56 -10.55 1.31 -7.04
N ILE A 57 -11.29 1.57 -8.11
CA ILE A 57 -12.72 1.26 -8.23
C ILE A 57 -12.97 0.08 -9.18
N VAL A 58 -14.09 -0.63 -9.02
CA VAL A 58 -14.47 -1.74 -9.90
C VAL A 58 -14.44 -1.31 -11.37
N GLY A 59 -13.82 -2.12 -12.23
CA GLY A 59 -13.73 -1.87 -13.67
C GLY A 59 -12.43 -1.20 -14.12
N ASN A 60 -11.79 -0.39 -13.26
CA ASN A 60 -10.44 0.13 -13.48
C ASN A 60 -9.41 -1.01 -13.43
N ARG A 61 -8.15 -0.72 -13.78
CA ARG A 61 -7.08 -1.70 -13.74
C ARG A 61 -5.99 -1.31 -12.74
N ILE A 62 -5.29 -2.32 -12.23
CA ILE A 62 -4.19 -2.10 -11.27
C ILE A 62 -3.12 -1.14 -11.82
N GLY A 63 -2.89 -1.15 -13.13
CA GLY A 63 -1.96 -0.23 -13.77
C GLY A 63 -2.38 1.24 -13.65
N ASP A 64 -3.67 1.54 -13.53
CA ASP A 64 -4.16 2.89 -13.26
C ASP A 64 -3.78 3.34 -11.84
N VAL A 65 -3.95 2.45 -10.85
CA VAL A 65 -3.61 2.71 -9.44
C VAL A 65 -2.11 2.92 -9.29
N MET A 66 -1.30 2.04 -9.86
CA MET A 66 0.16 2.10 -9.74
C MET A 66 0.75 3.22 -10.59
N HIS A 67 0.10 3.62 -11.70
CA HIS A 67 0.49 4.82 -12.44
C HIS A 67 0.33 6.09 -11.59
N ALA A 68 -0.73 6.18 -10.78
CA ALA A 68 -0.92 7.31 -9.89
C ALA A 68 0.19 7.38 -8.84
N VAL A 69 0.55 6.24 -8.23
CA VAL A 69 1.68 6.12 -7.27
C VAL A 69 2.98 6.56 -7.92
N GLN A 70 3.31 5.93 -9.05
CA GLN A 70 4.55 6.17 -9.77
C GLN A 70 4.68 7.63 -10.21
N SER A 71 3.66 8.17 -10.86
CA SER A 71 3.70 9.55 -11.38
C SER A 71 3.93 10.56 -10.28
N HIS A 72 3.32 10.33 -9.11
CA HIS A 72 3.47 11.24 -7.99
C HIS A 72 4.88 11.18 -7.38
N ALA A 73 5.43 9.98 -7.18
CA ALA A 73 6.80 9.82 -6.68
C ALA A 73 7.82 10.44 -7.64
N GLU A 74 7.73 10.10 -8.93
CA GLU A 74 8.67 10.57 -9.97
C GLU A 74 8.59 12.09 -10.19
N GLN A 75 7.42 12.70 -10.06
CA GLN A 75 7.26 14.16 -10.11
C GLN A 75 7.98 14.90 -8.98
N HIS A 76 8.23 14.24 -7.86
CA HIS A 76 8.94 14.81 -6.71
C HIS A 76 10.42 14.40 -6.65
N GLY A 77 10.94 13.82 -7.74
CA GLY A 77 12.35 13.43 -7.85
C GLY A 77 12.70 12.10 -7.17
N PHE A 78 11.70 11.35 -6.72
CA PHE A 78 11.89 10.02 -6.14
C PHE A 78 11.73 8.91 -7.19
N SER A 79 12.15 7.71 -6.86
CA SER A 79 11.92 6.52 -7.68
C SER A 79 11.15 5.43 -6.91
N VAL A 80 10.59 4.48 -7.64
CA VAL A 80 9.76 3.40 -7.07
C VAL A 80 10.45 2.05 -7.29
N VAL A 81 10.60 1.26 -6.23
CA VAL A 81 11.15 -0.11 -6.29
C VAL A 81 10.29 -0.98 -7.19
N ARG A 82 10.93 -1.82 -8.02
CA ARG A 82 10.25 -2.64 -9.04
C ARG A 82 10.34 -4.14 -8.80
N ASP A 83 11.28 -4.57 -7.95
CA ASP A 83 11.61 -5.96 -7.72
C ASP A 83 10.77 -6.60 -6.61
N LEU A 84 10.22 -5.78 -5.71
CA LEU A 84 9.26 -6.18 -4.67
C LEU A 84 7.84 -5.78 -5.09
N LEU A 85 6.88 -6.67 -4.85
CA LEU A 85 5.54 -6.61 -5.42
C LEU A 85 4.50 -6.48 -4.32
N GLY A 86 3.42 -5.76 -4.62
CA GLY A 86 2.19 -5.86 -3.86
C GLY A 86 1.50 -7.19 -4.17
N HIS A 87 0.66 -7.65 -3.26
CA HIS A 87 0.08 -8.98 -3.31
C HIS A 87 -1.39 -9.02 -2.87
N GLY A 88 -2.09 -10.07 -3.28
CA GLY A 88 -3.34 -10.47 -2.65
C GLY A 88 -3.09 -10.97 -1.23
N ILE A 89 -4.05 -10.76 -0.35
CA ILE A 89 -3.98 -11.22 1.04
C ILE A 89 -5.37 -11.65 1.52
N GLY A 90 -5.41 -12.67 2.39
CA GLY A 90 -6.65 -13.15 3.00
C GLY A 90 -6.50 -14.54 3.58
N ARG A 91 -6.60 -15.57 2.74
CA ARG A 91 -6.46 -16.97 3.19
C ARG A 91 -5.01 -17.36 3.41
N GLU A 92 -4.14 -16.84 2.56
CA GLU A 92 -2.69 -16.95 2.67
C GLU A 92 -2.10 -15.56 2.91
N MET A 93 -0.90 -15.52 3.50
CA MET A 93 -0.18 -14.26 3.75
C MET A 93 0.13 -13.53 2.44
N HIS A 94 0.60 -14.28 1.44
CA HIS A 94 0.82 -13.81 0.08
C HIS A 94 0.04 -14.71 -0.88
N GLU A 95 -0.90 -14.14 -1.64
CA GLU A 95 -1.64 -14.83 -2.70
C GLU A 95 -1.79 -13.94 -3.94
N GLU A 96 -2.27 -14.51 -5.04
CA GLU A 96 -2.57 -13.70 -6.24
C GLU A 96 -3.67 -12.66 -5.95
N PRO A 97 -3.57 -11.45 -6.52
CA PRO A 97 -2.64 -11.06 -7.57
C PRO A 97 -1.31 -10.52 -7.05
N ASN A 98 -0.20 -10.89 -7.70
CA ASN A 98 1.08 -10.19 -7.54
C ASN A 98 1.22 -9.06 -8.57
N TYR A 99 1.69 -7.88 -8.17
CA TYR A 99 1.85 -6.74 -9.08
C TYR A 99 2.94 -5.75 -8.69
N PRO A 100 3.57 -5.08 -9.67
CA PRO A 100 4.58 -4.07 -9.39
C PRO A 100 3.95 -2.76 -8.89
N HIS A 101 4.73 -1.97 -8.16
CA HIS A 101 4.34 -0.65 -7.67
C HIS A 101 4.36 0.46 -8.74
N VAL A 102 4.60 0.08 -10.01
CA VAL A 102 4.61 0.97 -11.18
C VAL A 102 3.56 0.52 -12.18
N GLY A 103 3.01 1.47 -12.96
CA GLY A 103 1.83 1.20 -13.75
C GLY A 103 1.74 2.00 -15.04
N ARG A 104 1.12 1.39 -16.05
CA ARG A 104 0.68 2.07 -17.26
C ARG A 104 -0.86 2.16 -17.24
N PRO A 105 -1.46 3.33 -17.51
CA PRO A 105 -2.91 3.47 -17.57
C PRO A 105 -3.55 2.46 -18.51
N GLY A 106 -4.67 1.88 -18.10
CA GLY A 106 -5.42 0.87 -18.85
C GLY A 106 -4.74 -0.49 -18.96
N ARG A 107 -3.65 -0.77 -18.22
CA ARG A 107 -2.92 -2.05 -18.23
C ARG A 107 -3.00 -2.78 -16.89
N GLY A 108 -2.59 -4.05 -16.88
CA GLY A 108 -2.71 -4.94 -15.71
C GLY A 108 -4.10 -5.55 -15.55
N PHE A 109 -4.34 -6.30 -14.47
CA PHE A 109 -5.63 -6.93 -14.22
C PHE A 109 -6.72 -5.91 -13.91
N ARG A 110 -7.97 -6.27 -14.22
CA ARG A 110 -9.15 -5.47 -13.86
C ARG A 110 -9.49 -5.68 -12.39
N LEU A 111 -9.77 -4.60 -11.69
CA LEU A 111 -10.27 -4.62 -10.33
C LEU A 111 -11.70 -5.13 -10.32
N LYS A 112 -11.97 -6.11 -9.46
CA LYS A 112 -13.28 -6.76 -9.29
C LYS A 112 -13.67 -6.70 -7.83
N GLU A 113 -14.98 -6.57 -7.59
CA GLU A 113 -15.54 -6.71 -6.25
C GLU A 113 -15.09 -8.02 -5.60
N GLY A 114 -14.73 -7.96 -4.32
CA GLY A 114 -14.22 -9.08 -3.54
C GLY A 114 -12.70 -9.26 -3.59
N MET A 115 -11.98 -8.49 -4.40
CA MET A 115 -10.51 -8.49 -4.34
C MET A 115 -10.03 -7.84 -3.04
N VAL A 116 -9.10 -8.50 -2.36
CA VAL A 116 -8.39 -7.98 -1.18
C VAL A 116 -6.89 -8.08 -1.46
N MET A 117 -6.19 -6.95 -1.37
CA MET A 117 -4.79 -6.83 -1.78
C MET A 117 -4.09 -5.66 -1.07
N THR A 118 -2.76 -5.66 -1.08
CA THR A 118 -1.90 -4.69 -0.42
C THR A 118 -1.49 -3.57 -1.37
N ILE A 119 -1.52 -2.31 -0.94
CA ILE A 119 -0.87 -1.21 -1.64
C ILE A 119 0.31 -0.79 -0.79
N GLU A 120 1.51 -1.23 -1.19
CA GLU A 120 2.72 -1.20 -0.35
C GLU A 120 3.97 -0.60 -1.02
N PRO A 121 3.86 0.54 -1.73
CA PRO A 121 4.98 1.05 -2.52
C PRO A 121 6.18 1.42 -1.64
N MET A 122 7.37 1.02 -2.12
CA MET A 122 8.66 1.46 -1.59
C MET A 122 9.22 2.56 -2.49
N ILE A 123 9.52 3.71 -1.89
CA ILE A 123 9.96 4.93 -2.56
C ILE A 123 11.40 5.24 -2.17
N ASN A 124 12.28 5.39 -3.15
CA ASN A 124 13.70 5.68 -2.94
C ASN A 124 14.01 7.14 -3.30
N ALA A 125 14.88 7.77 -2.52
CA ALA A 125 15.44 9.10 -2.83
C ALA A 125 16.38 9.09 -4.04
N GLY A 126 16.97 7.93 -4.35
CA GLY A 126 17.88 7.73 -5.46
C GLY A 126 17.31 6.77 -6.50
N THR A 127 18.11 5.80 -6.92
CA THR A 127 17.77 4.80 -7.94
C THR A 127 16.65 3.85 -7.52
N ALA A 128 15.88 3.37 -8.50
CA ALA A 128 14.87 2.33 -8.30
C ALA A 128 15.50 0.93 -8.09
N VAL A 129 16.78 0.79 -8.41
CA VAL A 129 17.51 -0.48 -8.34
C VAL A 129 17.79 -0.82 -6.89
N MET A 130 17.45 -2.05 -6.51
CA MET A 130 17.80 -2.61 -5.20
C MET A 130 18.82 -3.73 -5.33
N THR A 131 19.49 -4.02 -4.22
CA THR A 131 20.30 -5.22 -4.00
C THR A 131 19.74 -5.98 -2.80
N VAL A 132 19.98 -7.29 -2.76
CA VAL A 132 19.72 -8.13 -1.59
C VAL A 132 21.07 -8.51 -1.00
N ASP A 133 21.23 -8.32 0.31
CA ASP A 133 22.46 -8.67 1.02
C ASP A 133 22.70 -10.19 1.00
N ALA A 134 23.90 -10.60 1.39
CA ALA A 134 24.28 -12.01 1.43
C ALA A 134 23.45 -12.88 2.39
N ASP A 135 22.68 -12.25 3.29
CA ASP A 135 21.71 -12.94 4.15
C ASP A 135 20.48 -13.47 3.39
N GLY A 136 20.29 -13.02 2.13
CA GLY A 136 19.18 -13.41 1.28
C GLY A 136 17.86 -12.69 1.58
N TRP A 137 17.86 -11.70 2.47
CA TRP A 137 16.65 -11.03 2.97
C TRP A 137 16.75 -9.51 2.96
N THR A 138 17.86 -8.93 3.38
CA THR A 138 17.95 -7.48 3.57
C THR A 138 18.02 -6.79 2.22
N ALA A 139 16.94 -6.11 1.84
CA ALA A 139 16.87 -5.27 0.64
C ALA A 139 17.46 -3.89 0.91
N ARG A 140 18.35 -3.41 0.03
CA ARG A 140 18.94 -2.06 0.08
C ARG A 140 18.82 -1.36 -1.26
N THR A 141 18.76 -0.04 -1.24
CA THR A 141 18.97 0.77 -2.44
C THR A 141 20.39 0.54 -2.97
N ALA A 142 20.54 0.30 -4.27
CA ALA A 142 21.85 0.00 -4.86
C ALA A 142 22.85 1.16 -4.78
N ASP A 143 22.37 2.40 -4.61
CA ASP A 143 23.19 3.61 -4.47
C ASP A 143 23.37 4.10 -3.02
N GLY A 144 22.86 3.35 -2.04
CA GLY A 144 22.94 3.71 -0.61
C GLY A 144 22.04 4.87 -0.17
N SER A 145 21.13 5.35 -1.02
CA SER A 145 20.16 6.39 -0.67
C SER A 145 19.11 5.92 0.36
N LEU A 146 18.36 6.88 0.91
CA LEU A 146 17.24 6.55 1.79
C LEU A 146 16.08 5.93 1.00
N SER A 147 15.35 5.04 1.67
CA SER A 147 14.10 4.44 1.19
C SER A 147 13.04 4.53 2.28
N ALA A 148 11.78 4.64 1.87
CA ALA A 148 10.63 4.59 2.75
C ALA A 148 9.54 3.71 2.14
N GLN A 149 8.77 3.03 2.99
CA GLN A 149 7.64 2.21 2.61
C GLN A 149 6.45 2.54 3.50
N TYR A 150 5.25 2.42 2.94
CA TYR A 150 4.01 2.37 3.70
C TYR A 150 3.06 1.38 3.05
N GLU A 151 2.24 0.70 3.84
CA GLU A 151 1.34 -0.35 3.38
C GLU A 151 -0.08 -0.18 3.91
N HIS A 152 -1.05 -0.40 3.02
CA HIS A 152 -2.42 -0.68 3.41
C HIS A 152 -3.00 -1.90 2.72
N THR A 153 -3.79 -2.68 3.46
CA THR A 153 -4.67 -3.68 2.87
C THR A 153 -5.98 -3.01 2.45
N ILE A 154 -6.37 -3.19 1.19
CA ILE A 154 -7.62 -2.67 0.64
C ILE A 154 -8.53 -3.80 0.17
N ALA A 155 -9.84 -3.63 0.36
CA ALA A 155 -10.88 -4.45 -0.24
C ALA A 155 -11.62 -3.67 -1.33
N ILE A 156 -11.69 -4.23 -2.53
CA ILE A 156 -12.48 -3.67 -3.63
C ILE A 156 -13.94 -4.09 -3.44
N THR A 157 -14.84 -3.12 -3.33
CA THR A 157 -16.29 -3.36 -3.21
C THR A 157 -17.06 -2.62 -4.30
N ALA A 158 -18.35 -2.96 -4.48
CA ALA A 158 -19.22 -2.24 -5.41
C ALA A 158 -19.35 -0.74 -5.08
N ASP A 159 -19.27 -0.37 -3.81
CA ASP A 159 -19.42 1.01 -3.32
C ASP A 159 -18.08 1.79 -3.30
N GLY A 160 -16.99 1.16 -3.77
CA GLY A 160 -15.64 1.71 -3.78
C GLY A 160 -14.65 0.90 -2.91
N PRO A 161 -13.37 1.28 -2.88
CA PRO A 161 -12.39 0.60 -2.07
C PRO A 161 -12.57 0.92 -0.59
N ILE A 162 -12.43 -0.11 0.25
CA ILE A 162 -12.39 0.02 1.70
C ILE A 162 -10.96 -0.24 2.15
N ILE A 163 -10.37 0.70 2.87
CA ILE A 163 -9.06 0.51 3.49
C ILE A 163 -9.27 -0.24 4.82
N LEU A 164 -8.68 -1.42 4.96
CA LEU A 164 -8.92 -2.34 6.09
C LEU A 164 -7.97 -2.11 7.26
N THR A 165 -6.82 -1.49 7.00
CA THR A 165 -5.77 -1.18 7.97
C THR A 165 -5.72 0.31 8.32
N THR A 166 -6.84 1.03 8.21
CA THR A 166 -6.92 2.39 8.77
C THR A 166 -7.10 2.35 10.27
N MET A 167 -6.52 3.34 10.94
CA MET A 167 -6.89 3.63 12.31
C MET A 167 -8.28 4.26 12.35
N SER A 168 -9.13 3.80 13.26
CA SER A 168 -10.22 4.65 13.76
C SER A 168 -9.59 5.75 14.59
N HIS A 169 -9.42 6.93 14.02
CA HIS A 169 -8.94 8.09 14.77
C HIS A 169 -9.98 8.44 15.84
N PRO A 170 -9.62 8.55 17.14
CA PRO A 170 -10.57 8.98 18.17
C PRO A 170 -11.10 10.41 17.96
N ALA A 171 -10.55 11.19 17.02
CA ALA A 171 -10.89 12.60 16.86
C ALA A 171 -12.17 12.89 16.04
N ASN A 172 -13.00 11.88 15.72
CA ASN A 172 -14.34 12.12 15.15
C ASN A 172 -15.48 11.95 16.17
N SER A 173 -15.16 11.96 17.47
CA SER A 173 -16.11 12.31 18.52
C SER A 173 -15.63 13.62 19.16
N LEU A 174 -16.44 14.69 19.08
CA LEU A 174 -16.16 16.09 19.46
C LEU A 174 -15.41 16.86 18.35
N PHE A 175 -16.03 17.56 17.39
CA PHE A 175 -17.20 18.45 17.41
C PHE A 175 -17.97 18.40 16.09
#